data_AF-A0A0Q3TN99-F1
#
_entry.id   AF-A0A0Q3TN99-F1
#
_cell.length_a   1.000
_cell.length_b   1.000
_cell.length_c   1.000
_cell.angle_alpha   90.00
_cell.angle_beta   90.00
_cell.angle_gamma   90.00
#
_symmetry.space_group_name_H-M   'P 1'
#
loop_
_entity.id
_entity.type
_entity.pdbx_description
1 polymer ?
#
loop_
_entity_poly.entity_id
_entity_poly.type
_entity_poly.pdbx_seq_one_letter_code
_entity_poly.pdbx_strand_id
1 'polypeptide(L)'
;MKKWGFIFILIMCLVIFIMKWGPFDQDKRDSSYHNESIEKGSSNKEVEKSSFEQITITKIQVYRGNLLLVNSQYPVHKDSVKSDIVKLNNRKDLVNGFVLNGPIYLSEGIDQKFSEMVKDAEKVGVNHFIINSGYRGFDEQESLYKSMGSDYALPAGYSEHNLGLSLDVGSTQQKMEQAPEGKWIQENSWKYGFILRYPPDKADITGIHYEPWHIRYVGLPHSKIMYEKNFTLEEYLAYIKKHKEISTSVDGKEYTISYYPVSKNISIQIPKNHGVDISGNNVDGVIVTITK
;
A
#
# COMPACT_ATOMS: atom_id res chain seq x y z
N MET A 1 -61.17 4.76 42.38
CA MET A 1 -60.34 4.18 43.46
C MET A 1 -58.89 4.55 43.14
N LYS A 2 -58.35 5.69 43.62
CA LYS A 2 -57.60 5.90 44.90
C LYS A 2 -56.64 4.72 45.16
N LYS A 3 -55.32 4.88 45.24
CA LYS A 3 -54.49 5.74 46.15
C LYS A 3 -53.12 6.04 45.46
N TRP A 4 -52.66 7.30 45.37
CA TRP A 4 -51.79 8.03 46.33
C TRP A 4 -50.46 7.30 46.60
N GLY A 5 -49.25 7.86 46.48
CA GLY A 5 -48.78 9.25 46.38
C GLY A 5 -47.45 9.34 47.19
N PHE A 6 -46.46 10.10 46.74
CA PHE A 6 -45.68 11.03 47.58
C PHE A 6 -44.75 11.91 46.71
N ILE A 7 -44.95 13.21 46.91
CA ILE A 7 -44.26 14.39 46.38
C ILE A 7 -43.15 14.75 47.37
N PHE A 8 -42.04 15.37 46.94
CA PHE A 8 -41.63 16.71 47.44
C PHE A 8 -40.37 17.25 46.75
N ILE A 9 -40.62 18.29 45.96
CA ILE A 9 -39.69 19.34 45.52
C ILE A 9 -39.40 20.23 46.73
N LEU A 10 -38.14 20.59 46.97
CA LEU A 10 -37.83 21.79 47.75
C LEU A 10 -36.57 22.48 47.22
N ILE A 11 -36.80 23.52 46.43
CA ILE A 11 -35.86 24.60 46.11
C ILE A 11 -36.15 25.74 47.09
N MET A 12 -35.08 26.46 47.47
CA MET A 12 -35.05 27.80 48.10
C MET A 12 -35.37 27.91 49.60
N CYS A 13 -34.35 28.27 50.38
CA CYS A 13 -34.19 29.61 51.01
C CYS A 13 -33.27 29.55 52.24
N LEU A 14 -32.13 30.24 52.20
CA LEU A 14 -31.73 31.34 53.12
C LEU A 14 -30.26 31.71 52.80
N VAL A 15 -29.90 32.83 52.17
CA VAL A 15 -30.09 34.27 52.48
C VAL A 15 -29.00 34.82 53.43
N ILE A 16 -28.15 35.67 52.81
CA ILE A 16 -27.52 36.92 53.32
C ILE A 16 -26.27 36.82 54.22
N PHE A 17 -25.15 37.33 53.69
CA PHE A 17 -24.51 38.54 54.23
C PHE A 17 -23.84 39.36 53.11
N ILE A 18 -24.40 40.54 52.85
CA ILE A 18 -23.81 41.64 52.06
C ILE A 18 -23.36 42.71 53.07
N MET A 19 -22.36 43.52 52.67
CA MET A 19 -22.02 44.89 53.10
C MET A 19 -20.61 44.97 53.73
N LYS A 20 -19.73 45.92 53.39
CA LYS A 20 -19.97 47.29 52.90
C LYS A 20 -18.65 47.98 52.42
N TRP A 21 -18.81 48.85 51.40
CA TRP A 21 -18.19 50.18 51.14
C TRP A 21 -16.66 50.32 51.10
N GLY A 22 -16.03 51.04 50.15
CA GLY A 22 -16.35 52.20 49.29
C GLY A 22 -15.14 53.19 49.38
N PRO A 23 -15.08 54.38 48.74
CA PRO A 23 -15.63 54.85 47.46
C PRO A 23 -14.58 55.62 46.58
N PHE A 24 -14.98 55.99 45.35
CA PHE A 24 -14.80 57.31 44.69
C PHE A 24 -13.41 57.98 44.58
N ASP A 25 -12.93 58.21 43.33
CA ASP A 25 -12.70 59.58 42.82
C ASP A 25 -12.55 59.64 41.29
N GLN A 26 -13.11 60.70 40.68
CA GLN A 26 -12.90 61.14 39.30
C GLN A 26 -11.87 62.27 39.28
N ASP A 27 -10.99 62.37 38.26
CA ASP A 27 -10.90 63.59 37.46
C ASP A 27 -10.10 63.39 36.15
N LYS A 28 -10.48 64.20 35.16
CA LYS A 28 -9.91 64.36 33.81
C LYS A 28 -8.64 65.23 33.85
N ARG A 29 -7.81 65.15 32.80
CA ARG A 29 -7.29 66.31 32.05
C ARG A 29 -6.49 65.89 30.80
N ASP A 30 -6.81 66.58 29.70
CA ASP A 30 -6.15 66.55 28.39
C ASP A 30 -4.72 67.12 28.41
N SER A 31 -3.88 66.64 27.49
CA SER A 31 -2.82 67.42 26.83
C SER A 31 -2.29 66.64 25.62
N SER A 32 -2.45 67.22 24.43
CA SER A 32 -1.77 66.85 23.19
C SER A 32 -0.34 67.42 23.16
N TYR A 33 0.60 66.77 22.44
CA TYR A 33 1.55 67.34 21.46
C TYR A 33 2.45 66.22 20.85
N HIS A 34 2.74 66.35 19.54
CA HIS A 34 3.66 65.61 18.65
C HIS A 34 5.07 65.29 19.23
N ASN A 35 5.93 64.37 18.74
CA ASN A 35 6.18 63.78 17.42
C ASN A 35 7.05 62.48 17.52
N GLU A 36 7.00 61.65 16.47
CA GLU A 36 7.95 60.62 15.95
C GLU A 36 9.05 59.97 16.83
N SER A 37 9.09 58.62 16.86
CA SER A 37 10.05 57.76 16.13
C SER A 37 10.32 56.37 16.77
N ILE A 38 10.15 55.33 15.95
CA ILE A 38 10.96 54.11 15.77
C ILE A 38 11.13 53.06 16.91
N GLU A 39 10.73 51.84 16.53
CA GLU A 39 11.26 50.50 16.85
C GLU A 39 10.64 49.56 17.90
N LYS A 40 10.51 48.31 17.41
CA LYS A 40 10.58 47.00 18.08
C LYS A 40 9.34 46.51 18.82
N GLY A 41 8.54 45.75 18.06
CA GLY A 41 7.62 44.75 18.58
C GLY A 41 7.44 43.62 17.57
N SER A 42 8.53 42.88 17.32
CA SER A 42 8.48 41.60 16.61
C SER A 42 7.55 40.65 17.36
N SER A 43 6.33 40.48 16.86
CA SER A 43 5.56 39.28 17.16
C SER A 43 5.81 38.32 16.01
N ASN A 44 6.88 37.53 16.16
CA ASN A 44 7.00 36.26 15.45
C ASN A 44 5.82 35.39 15.91
N LYS A 45 4.69 35.50 15.20
CA LYS A 45 3.79 34.36 15.07
C LYS A 45 4.56 33.33 14.28
N GLU A 46 5.20 32.41 14.98
CA GLU A 46 5.59 31.13 14.40
C GLU A 46 4.36 30.57 13.69
N VAL A 47 4.38 30.63 12.37
CA VAL A 47 3.43 29.92 11.54
C VAL A 47 3.76 28.45 11.76
N GLU A 48 2.97 27.78 12.61
CA GLU A 48 2.95 26.32 12.71
C GLU A 48 2.81 25.79 11.27
N LYS A 49 3.93 25.31 10.74
CA LYS A 49 4.00 24.77 9.39
C LYS A 49 3.19 23.47 9.44
N SER A 50 1.97 23.47 8.89
CA SER A 50 1.08 22.31 8.86
C SER A 50 1.86 21.02 8.64
N SER A 51 1.79 20.09 9.60
CA SER A 51 2.45 18.77 9.59
C SER A 51 1.90 17.84 8.51
N PHE A 52 0.83 18.25 7.84
CA PHE A 52 0.19 17.54 6.74
C PHE A 52 0.26 18.34 5.44
N GLU A 53 0.31 17.63 4.32
CA GLU A 53 0.06 18.14 2.98
C GLU A 53 -1.15 17.48 2.35
N GLN A 54 -1.84 18.23 1.50
CA GLN A 54 -3.00 17.73 0.78
C GLN A 54 -2.58 17.23 -0.59
N ILE A 55 -2.94 15.99 -0.92
CA ILE A 55 -2.74 15.41 -2.25
C ILE A 55 -4.08 15.13 -2.91
N THR A 56 -4.11 15.20 -4.24
CA THR A 56 -5.29 14.83 -5.04
C THR A 56 -5.08 13.45 -5.64
N ILE A 57 -5.99 12.53 -5.32
CA ILE A 57 -6.05 11.21 -5.92
C ILE A 57 -7.08 11.26 -7.04
N THR A 58 -6.59 11.06 -8.27
CA THR A 58 -7.43 11.06 -9.47
C THR A 58 -8.11 9.70 -9.66
N LYS A 59 -9.22 9.67 -10.41
CA LYS A 59 -9.90 8.41 -10.74
C LYS A 59 -8.98 7.39 -11.42
N ILE A 60 -8.01 7.83 -12.21
CA ILE A 60 -7.08 6.93 -12.91
C ILE A 60 -6.12 6.21 -11.95
N GLN A 61 -5.89 6.74 -10.74
CA GLN A 61 -5.03 6.10 -9.74
C GLN A 61 -5.53 4.71 -9.31
N VAL A 62 -6.84 4.43 -9.43
CA VAL A 62 -7.42 3.09 -9.16
C VAL A 62 -6.76 1.99 -10.01
N TYR A 63 -6.19 2.36 -11.16
CA TYR A 63 -5.57 1.44 -12.11
C TYR A 63 -4.04 1.48 -12.08
N ARG A 64 -3.41 2.15 -11.10
CA ARG A 64 -1.94 2.30 -11.01
C ARG A 64 -1.44 1.83 -9.64
N GLY A 65 -0.30 1.16 -9.62
CA GLY A 65 0.36 0.74 -8.38
C GLY A 65 0.74 -0.73 -8.38
N ASN A 66 0.99 -1.28 -7.19
CA ASN A 66 1.50 -2.65 -7.00
C ASN A 66 0.42 -3.64 -6.51
N LEU A 67 -0.69 -3.14 -5.97
CA LEU A 67 -1.82 -3.91 -5.41
C LEU A 67 -2.99 -4.09 -6.38
N LEU A 68 -2.72 -3.98 -7.69
CA LEU A 68 -3.73 -4.17 -8.73
C LEU A 68 -4.19 -5.63 -8.76
N LEU A 69 -5.48 -5.88 -8.52
CA LEU A 69 -6.07 -7.20 -8.67
C LEU A 69 -6.35 -7.45 -10.15
N VAL A 70 -5.62 -8.40 -10.73
CA VAL A 70 -5.89 -8.89 -12.09
C VAL A 70 -6.19 -10.38 -12.00
N ASN A 71 -7.34 -10.75 -12.54
CA ASN A 71 -7.85 -12.12 -12.59
C ASN A 71 -8.94 -12.20 -13.67
N SER A 72 -9.66 -13.32 -13.75
CA SER A 72 -10.74 -13.54 -14.73
C SER A 72 -11.89 -12.51 -14.68
N GLN A 73 -12.03 -11.74 -13.60
CA GLN A 73 -13.07 -10.72 -13.43
C GLN A 73 -12.57 -9.30 -13.70
N TYR A 74 -11.31 -9.01 -13.36
CA TYR A 74 -10.73 -7.67 -13.40
C TYR A 74 -9.55 -7.63 -14.38
N PRO A 75 -9.74 -7.13 -15.61
CA PRO A 75 -8.67 -7.05 -16.59
C PRO A 75 -7.67 -5.94 -16.27
N VAL A 76 -6.51 -6.01 -16.90
CA VAL A 76 -5.48 -4.97 -16.95
C VAL A 76 -6.03 -3.74 -17.66
N HIS A 77 -5.83 -2.57 -17.04
CA HIS A 77 -6.01 -1.29 -17.71
C HIS A 77 -4.72 -0.86 -18.40
N LYS A 78 -4.80 -0.11 -19.50
CA LYS A 78 -3.60 0.40 -20.21
C LYS A 78 -2.64 1.19 -19.31
N ASP A 79 -3.18 1.85 -18.29
CA ASP A 79 -2.43 2.64 -17.31
C ASP A 79 -1.80 1.80 -16.19
N SER A 80 -2.07 0.50 -16.16
CA SER A 80 -1.60 -0.43 -15.11
C SER A 80 -0.20 -0.98 -15.35
N VAL A 81 0.28 -0.94 -16.58
CA VAL A 81 1.57 -1.50 -16.96
C VAL A 81 2.70 -0.68 -16.34
N LYS A 82 3.66 -1.36 -15.68
CA LYS A 82 4.87 -0.74 -15.14
C LYS A 82 5.65 -0.01 -16.25
N SER A 83 6.07 1.22 -15.99
CA SER A 83 6.77 2.06 -16.98
C SER A 83 8.28 1.80 -17.05
N ASP A 84 8.85 1.12 -16.05
CA ASP A 84 10.28 0.85 -15.87
C ASP A 84 10.66 -0.57 -16.33
N ILE A 85 9.88 -1.15 -17.24
CA ILE A 85 10.16 -2.49 -17.79
C ILE A 85 11.39 -2.41 -18.71
N VAL A 86 12.40 -3.22 -18.40
CA VAL A 86 13.64 -3.33 -19.17
C VAL A 86 13.87 -4.77 -19.61
N LYS A 87 14.59 -4.96 -20.72
CA LYS A 87 15.03 -6.28 -21.18
C LYS A 87 16.27 -6.70 -20.37
N LEU A 88 16.10 -7.63 -19.43
CA LEU A 88 17.16 -8.04 -18.49
C LEU A 88 18.38 -8.64 -19.19
N ASN A 89 18.20 -9.33 -20.32
CA ASN A 89 19.32 -9.90 -21.09
C ASN A 89 20.36 -8.86 -21.53
N ASN A 90 19.95 -7.59 -21.63
CA ASN A 90 20.83 -6.48 -22.00
C ASN A 90 21.43 -5.74 -20.78
N ARG A 91 21.05 -6.14 -19.56
CA ARG A 91 21.40 -5.50 -18.30
C ARG A 91 22.14 -6.49 -17.39
N LYS A 92 23.40 -6.77 -17.72
CA LYS A 92 24.25 -7.69 -16.93
C LYS A 92 24.44 -7.22 -15.47
N ASP A 93 24.30 -5.92 -15.23
CA ASP A 93 24.31 -5.30 -13.92
C ASP A 93 23.10 -5.67 -13.04
N LEU A 94 22.00 -6.09 -13.67
CA LEU A 94 20.76 -6.49 -13.01
C LEU A 94 20.65 -8.02 -12.82
N VAL A 95 21.35 -8.81 -13.64
CA VAL A 95 21.29 -10.27 -13.55
C VAL A 95 22.38 -10.78 -12.59
N ASN A 96 22.00 -11.05 -11.34
CA ASN A 96 22.93 -11.53 -10.31
C ASN A 96 22.33 -12.66 -9.46
N GLY A 97 23.03 -13.79 -9.38
CA GLY A 97 22.62 -14.95 -8.57
C GLY A 97 21.53 -15.84 -9.20
N PHE A 98 21.08 -15.52 -10.42
CA PHE A 98 20.11 -16.31 -11.18
C PHE A 98 20.42 -16.27 -12.68
N VAL A 99 19.81 -17.16 -13.46
CA VAL A 99 19.92 -17.19 -14.92
C VAL A 99 18.59 -16.84 -15.60
N LEU A 100 18.64 -16.49 -16.89
CA LEU A 100 17.46 -16.13 -17.67
C LEU A 100 17.16 -17.21 -18.72
N ASN A 101 15.91 -17.66 -18.80
CA ASN A 101 15.45 -18.57 -19.85
C ASN A 101 14.92 -17.77 -21.05
N GLY A 102 15.81 -17.37 -21.96
CA GLY A 102 15.44 -16.58 -23.13
C GLY A 102 15.25 -15.09 -22.82
N PRO A 103 14.56 -14.33 -23.69
CA PRO A 103 14.31 -12.90 -23.50
C PRO A 103 13.38 -12.65 -22.31
N ILE A 104 13.89 -12.01 -21.26
CA ILE A 104 13.11 -11.64 -20.07
C ILE A 104 12.99 -10.12 -19.97
N TYR A 105 11.77 -9.66 -19.77
CA TYR A 105 11.43 -8.26 -19.50
C TYR A 105 10.92 -8.14 -18.07
N LEU A 106 11.41 -7.19 -17.28
CA LEU A 106 10.96 -7.01 -15.90
C LEU A 106 11.12 -5.54 -15.49
N SER A 107 10.28 -5.07 -14.55
CA SER A 107 10.50 -3.78 -13.89
C SER A 107 11.85 -3.78 -13.19
N GLU A 108 12.66 -2.74 -13.41
CA GLU A 108 13.98 -2.61 -12.77
C GLU A 108 13.86 -2.61 -11.24
N GLY A 109 12.85 -1.95 -10.67
CA GLY A 109 12.63 -1.97 -9.22
C GLY A 109 12.25 -3.35 -8.67
N ILE A 110 11.52 -4.15 -9.44
CA ILE A 110 11.15 -5.52 -9.04
C ILE A 110 12.34 -6.47 -9.18
N ASP A 111 13.13 -6.32 -10.23
CA ASP A 111 14.37 -7.07 -10.43
C ASP A 111 15.35 -6.85 -9.26
N GLN A 112 15.49 -5.60 -8.79
CA GLN A 112 16.30 -5.29 -7.60
C GLN A 112 15.81 -6.06 -6.36
N LYS A 113 14.49 -6.13 -6.15
CA LYS A 113 13.92 -6.87 -5.03
C LYS A 113 14.08 -8.38 -5.16
N PHE A 114 13.96 -8.91 -6.36
CA PHE A 114 14.23 -10.32 -6.64
C PHE A 114 15.71 -10.66 -6.41
N SER A 115 16.63 -9.80 -6.86
CA SER A 115 18.07 -9.94 -6.66
C SER A 115 18.45 -9.91 -5.16
N GLU A 116 17.82 -9.05 -4.36
CA GLU A 116 17.98 -9.04 -2.90
C GLU A 116 17.57 -10.40 -2.29
N MET A 117 16.42 -10.94 -2.70
CA MET A 117 15.92 -12.25 -2.24
C MET A 117 16.87 -13.39 -2.59
N VAL A 118 17.35 -13.43 -3.83
CA VAL A 118 18.25 -14.48 -4.33
C VAL A 118 19.60 -14.43 -3.63
N LYS A 119 20.13 -13.22 -3.40
CA LYS A 119 21.39 -13.03 -2.66
C LYS A 119 21.31 -13.54 -1.21
N ASP A 120 20.17 -13.40 -0.56
CA ASP A 120 19.97 -13.93 0.79
C ASP A 120 19.76 -15.45 0.78
N ALA A 121 19.13 -16.00 -0.26
CA ALA A 121 19.01 -17.43 -0.48
C ALA A 121 20.38 -18.10 -0.64
N GLU A 122 21.30 -17.45 -1.35
CA GLU A 122 22.66 -17.94 -1.58
C GLU A 122 23.42 -18.17 -0.27
N LYS A 123 23.19 -17.31 0.74
CA LYS A 123 23.84 -17.44 2.07
C LYS A 123 23.48 -18.73 2.80
N VAL A 124 22.38 -19.37 2.43
CA VAL A 124 21.93 -20.66 2.98
C VAL A 124 22.05 -21.80 1.96
N GLY A 125 22.77 -21.58 0.86
CA GLY A 125 23.05 -22.60 -0.15
C GLY A 125 21.96 -22.82 -1.18
N VAL A 126 21.00 -21.90 -1.33
CA VAL A 126 19.95 -21.95 -2.36
C VAL A 126 20.29 -20.95 -3.46
N ASN A 127 20.73 -21.45 -4.63
CA ASN A 127 21.37 -20.60 -5.65
C ASN A 127 21.16 -21.08 -7.10
N HIS A 128 20.16 -21.94 -7.37
CA HIS A 128 19.89 -22.45 -8.71
C HIS A 128 18.70 -21.77 -9.41
N PHE A 129 18.38 -20.53 -9.02
CA PHE A 129 17.25 -19.77 -9.57
C PHE A 129 17.38 -19.51 -11.07
N ILE A 130 16.26 -19.64 -11.77
CA ILE A 130 16.08 -19.23 -13.17
C ILE A 130 14.80 -18.41 -13.31
N ILE A 131 14.82 -17.33 -14.09
CA ILE A 131 13.59 -16.62 -14.47
C ILE A 131 13.13 -17.17 -15.83
N ASN A 132 11.92 -17.75 -15.84
CA ASN A 132 11.29 -18.32 -17.03
C ASN A 132 10.39 -17.31 -17.76
N SER A 133 9.76 -16.40 -17.02
CA SER A 133 8.92 -15.35 -17.60
C SER A 133 8.85 -14.14 -16.67
N GLY A 134 8.76 -12.95 -17.24
CA GLY A 134 8.53 -11.69 -16.53
C GLY A 134 7.34 -10.96 -17.13
N TYR A 135 7.48 -9.70 -17.49
CA TYR A 135 6.50 -8.99 -18.30
C TYR A 135 6.25 -9.68 -19.65
N ARG A 136 4.97 -9.87 -19.98
CA ARG A 136 4.51 -10.32 -21.29
C ARG A 136 3.59 -9.26 -21.90
N GLY A 137 3.86 -8.87 -23.14
CA GLY A 137 2.99 -7.95 -23.86
C GLY A 137 1.61 -8.56 -24.18
N PHE A 138 0.63 -7.74 -24.55
CA PHE A 138 -0.70 -8.22 -24.91
C PHE A 138 -0.66 -9.18 -26.12
N ASP A 139 0.11 -8.86 -27.16
CA ASP A 139 0.23 -9.70 -28.36
C ASP A 139 0.92 -11.04 -28.07
N GLU A 140 1.91 -11.03 -27.18
CA GLU A 140 2.60 -12.23 -26.72
C GLU A 140 1.65 -13.12 -25.90
N GLN A 141 0.89 -12.52 -24.98
CA GLN A 141 -0.11 -13.23 -24.18
C GLN A 141 -1.20 -13.84 -25.06
N GLU A 142 -1.67 -13.10 -26.07
CA GLU A 142 -2.67 -13.58 -27.03
C GLU A 142 -2.13 -14.76 -27.85
N SER A 143 -0.86 -14.70 -28.27
CA SER A 143 -0.21 -15.78 -29.01
C SER A 143 -0.06 -17.04 -28.16
N LEU A 144 0.30 -16.88 -26.87
CA LEU A 144 0.37 -17.99 -25.93
C LEU A 144 -1.01 -18.60 -25.66
N TYR A 145 -2.04 -17.77 -25.47
CA TYR A 145 -3.41 -18.23 -25.27
C TYR A 145 -3.89 -19.10 -26.43
N LYS A 146 -3.62 -18.66 -27.67
CA LYS A 146 -3.95 -19.40 -28.89
C LYS A 146 -3.20 -20.72 -29.01
N SER A 147 -1.95 -20.80 -28.55
CA SER A 147 -1.13 -22.00 -28.68
C SER A 147 -1.38 -23.03 -27.58
N MET A 148 -1.58 -22.60 -26.34
CA MET A 148 -1.69 -23.47 -25.17
C MET A 148 -3.14 -23.77 -24.76
N GLY A 149 -4.10 -22.93 -25.18
CA GLY A 149 -5.50 -23.05 -24.79
C GLY A 149 -5.82 -22.49 -23.41
N SER A 150 -7.11 -22.43 -23.10
CA SER A 150 -7.66 -21.84 -21.87
C SER A 150 -7.33 -22.60 -20.59
N ASP A 151 -6.94 -23.86 -20.71
CA ASP A 151 -6.58 -24.70 -19.55
C ASP A 151 -5.22 -24.29 -18.96
N TYR A 152 -4.40 -23.58 -19.74
CA TYR A 152 -3.03 -23.23 -19.38
C TYR A 152 -2.77 -21.72 -19.38
N ALA A 153 -3.39 -20.98 -20.29
CA ALA A 153 -3.15 -19.56 -20.46
C ALA A 153 -4.44 -18.76 -20.31
N LEU A 154 -4.30 -17.56 -19.76
CA LEU A 154 -5.37 -16.56 -19.73
C LEU A 154 -5.36 -15.69 -20.99
N PRO A 155 -6.51 -15.19 -21.44
CA PRO A 155 -6.58 -14.25 -22.55
C PRO A 155 -5.79 -12.96 -22.25
N ALA A 156 -5.37 -12.27 -23.31
CA ALA A 156 -4.63 -11.01 -23.16
C ALA A 156 -5.41 -10.00 -22.30
N GLY A 157 -4.71 -9.37 -21.36
CA GLY A 157 -5.30 -8.44 -20.40
C GLY A 157 -5.87 -9.11 -19.14
N TYR A 158 -5.86 -10.43 -19.02
CA TYR A 158 -6.29 -11.14 -17.80
C TYR A 158 -5.12 -11.82 -17.08
N SER A 159 -3.91 -11.74 -17.63
CA SER A 159 -2.67 -12.26 -17.04
C SER A 159 -1.95 -11.20 -16.22
N GLU A 160 -1.49 -11.54 -15.00
CA GLU A 160 -0.70 -10.61 -14.18
C GLU A 160 0.65 -10.25 -14.82
N HIS A 161 1.17 -11.08 -15.74
CA HIS A 161 2.37 -10.76 -16.51
C HIS A 161 2.19 -9.53 -17.39
N ASN A 162 0.97 -9.18 -17.80
CA ASN A 162 0.70 -7.96 -18.54
C ASN A 162 0.89 -6.69 -17.68
N LEU A 163 0.98 -6.79 -16.35
CA LEU A 163 1.28 -5.66 -15.46
C LEU A 163 2.78 -5.36 -15.35
N GLY A 164 3.63 -6.36 -15.58
CA GLY A 164 5.04 -6.32 -15.22
C GLY A 164 5.29 -6.39 -13.71
N LEU A 165 4.34 -6.95 -12.95
CA LEU A 165 4.42 -7.15 -11.49
C LEU A 165 4.69 -8.60 -11.07
N SER A 166 4.61 -9.55 -11.99
CA SER A 166 4.78 -10.98 -11.73
C SER A 166 5.95 -11.56 -12.51
N LEU A 167 6.49 -12.65 -11.99
CA LEU A 167 7.50 -13.46 -12.65
C LEU A 167 7.29 -14.94 -12.36
N ASP A 168 7.59 -15.76 -13.37
CA ASP A 168 7.65 -17.20 -13.24
C ASP A 168 9.11 -17.61 -12.97
N VAL A 169 9.35 -18.15 -11.79
CA VAL A 169 10.68 -18.55 -11.29
C VAL A 169 10.80 -20.07 -11.31
N GLY A 170 11.93 -20.58 -11.75
CA GLY A 170 12.27 -22.00 -11.73
C GLY A 170 13.56 -22.29 -10.95
N SER A 171 13.93 -23.56 -10.93
CA SER A 171 15.23 -24.04 -10.53
C SER A 171 15.89 -24.77 -11.69
N THR A 172 17.21 -24.61 -11.84
CA THR A 172 18.00 -25.33 -12.85
C THR A 172 18.23 -26.79 -12.49
N GLN A 173 17.87 -27.22 -11.27
CA GLN A 173 18.12 -28.59 -10.79
C GLN A 173 16.86 -29.47 -10.79
N GLN A 174 15.71 -28.90 -10.41
CA GLN A 174 14.47 -29.68 -10.26
C GLN A 174 13.21 -28.82 -10.39
N LYS A 175 12.06 -29.46 -10.44
CA LYS A 175 10.77 -28.76 -10.45
C LYS A 175 10.56 -28.01 -9.14
N MET A 176 9.87 -26.87 -9.21
CA MET A 176 9.72 -25.95 -8.08
C MET A 176 9.04 -26.57 -6.86
N GLU A 177 8.13 -27.53 -7.05
CA GLU A 177 7.47 -28.28 -5.98
C GLU A 177 8.46 -29.06 -5.10
N GLN A 178 9.62 -29.39 -5.65
CA GLN A 178 10.65 -30.18 -4.98
C GLN A 178 11.88 -29.32 -4.66
N ALA A 179 12.15 -28.27 -5.44
CA ALA A 179 13.35 -27.44 -5.41
C ALA A 179 13.55 -26.73 -4.06
N PRO A 180 14.79 -26.65 -3.54
CA PRO A 180 15.13 -25.72 -2.46
C PRO A 180 14.71 -24.28 -2.79
N GLU A 181 14.79 -23.87 -4.06
CA GLU A 181 14.33 -22.56 -4.54
C GLU A 181 12.82 -22.34 -4.33
N GLY A 182 11.99 -23.35 -4.60
CA GLY A 182 10.54 -23.27 -4.40
C GLY A 182 10.16 -23.17 -2.93
N LYS A 183 10.80 -23.99 -2.08
CA LYS A 183 10.66 -23.89 -0.63
C LYS A 183 11.10 -22.52 -0.11
N TRP A 184 12.26 -22.02 -0.57
CA TRP A 184 12.77 -20.71 -0.18
C TRP A 184 11.78 -19.60 -0.52
N ILE A 185 11.24 -19.59 -1.74
CA ILE A 185 10.21 -18.63 -2.17
C ILE A 185 8.99 -18.68 -1.26
N GLN A 186 8.45 -19.87 -1.00
CA GLN A 186 7.25 -20.02 -0.18
C GLN A 186 7.44 -19.45 1.24
N GLU A 187 8.62 -19.65 1.83
CA GLU A 187 8.91 -19.26 3.21
C GLU A 187 9.44 -17.82 3.36
N ASN A 188 10.07 -17.25 2.32
CA ASN A 188 10.86 -16.02 2.45
C ASN A 188 10.51 -14.90 1.48
N SER A 189 9.78 -15.17 0.39
CA SER A 189 9.51 -14.17 -0.66
C SER A 189 8.80 -12.91 -0.13
N TRP A 190 7.97 -13.06 0.91
CA TRP A 190 7.28 -11.96 1.57
C TRP A 190 8.19 -10.91 2.17
N LYS A 191 9.42 -11.29 2.58
CA LYS A 191 10.40 -10.34 3.15
C LYS A 191 10.86 -9.31 2.13
N TYR A 192 10.70 -9.62 0.84
CA TYR A 192 11.16 -8.78 -0.28
C TYR A 192 9.99 -8.15 -1.06
N GLY A 193 8.76 -8.24 -0.53
CA GLY A 193 7.59 -7.65 -1.19
C GLY A 193 6.84 -8.60 -2.13
N PHE A 194 7.24 -9.86 -2.23
CA PHE A 194 6.59 -10.84 -3.10
C PHE A 194 5.61 -11.73 -2.34
N ILE A 195 4.66 -12.32 -3.07
CA ILE A 195 3.80 -13.40 -2.59
C ILE A 195 3.86 -14.56 -3.56
N LEU A 196 3.68 -15.78 -3.06
CA LEU A 196 3.26 -16.90 -3.90
C LEU A 196 1.80 -16.67 -4.30
N ARG A 197 1.55 -16.36 -5.57
CA ARG A 197 0.26 -15.81 -6.00
C ARG A 197 -0.87 -16.84 -5.99
N TYR A 198 -0.53 -18.09 -6.28
CA TYR A 198 -1.46 -19.21 -6.41
C TYR A 198 -1.02 -20.38 -5.50
N PRO A 199 -1.33 -20.32 -4.19
CA PRO A 199 -1.04 -21.39 -3.24
C PRO A 199 -2.02 -22.57 -3.38
N PRO A 200 -1.69 -23.78 -2.87
CA PRO A 200 -2.39 -25.02 -3.21
C PRO A 200 -3.82 -25.14 -2.68
N ASP A 201 -4.15 -24.39 -1.62
CA ASP A 201 -5.42 -24.44 -0.90
C ASP A 201 -6.35 -23.26 -1.22
N LYS A 202 -6.07 -22.50 -2.29
CA LYS A 202 -6.80 -21.26 -2.61
C LYS A 202 -7.35 -21.17 -4.04
N ALA A 203 -7.38 -22.28 -4.78
CA ALA A 203 -7.90 -22.30 -6.14
C ALA A 203 -9.36 -21.83 -6.25
N ASP A 204 -10.20 -22.11 -5.24
CA ASP A 204 -11.59 -21.65 -5.19
C ASP A 204 -11.73 -20.11 -5.08
N ILE A 205 -10.64 -19.43 -4.66
CA ILE A 205 -10.60 -17.97 -4.48
C ILE A 205 -9.88 -17.31 -5.67
N THR A 206 -8.72 -17.82 -6.05
CA THR A 206 -7.89 -17.25 -7.13
C THR A 206 -8.42 -17.62 -8.52
N GLY A 207 -9.17 -18.72 -8.63
CA GLY A 207 -9.57 -19.32 -9.90
C GLY A 207 -8.45 -20.05 -10.64
N ILE A 208 -7.27 -20.20 -10.02
CA ILE A 208 -6.06 -20.77 -10.62
C ILE A 208 -5.48 -21.80 -9.65
N HIS A 209 -5.12 -22.97 -10.18
CA HIS A 209 -4.53 -24.05 -9.40
C HIS A 209 -3.14 -23.68 -8.85
N TYR A 210 -2.57 -24.55 -8.03
CA TYR A 210 -1.26 -24.33 -7.45
C TYR A 210 -0.19 -24.06 -8.51
N GLU A 211 0.51 -22.93 -8.39
CA GLU A 211 1.64 -22.59 -9.24
C GLU A 211 2.85 -22.19 -8.37
N PRO A 212 3.73 -23.14 -7.99
CA PRO A 212 4.89 -22.87 -7.13
C PRO A 212 5.93 -21.92 -7.75
N TRP A 213 5.86 -21.70 -9.06
CA TRP A 213 6.77 -20.81 -9.81
C TRP A 213 6.29 -19.36 -9.86
N HIS A 214 4.98 -19.11 -9.72
CA HIS A 214 4.42 -17.79 -10.00
C HIS A 214 4.42 -16.90 -8.76
N ILE A 215 5.33 -15.93 -8.74
CA ILE A 215 5.39 -14.93 -7.67
C ILE A 215 4.95 -13.56 -8.17
N ARG A 216 4.28 -12.83 -7.28
CA ARG A 216 3.71 -11.51 -7.54
C ARG A 216 4.28 -10.49 -6.57
N TYR A 217 4.81 -9.38 -7.08
CA TYR A 217 5.20 -8.25 -6.27
C TYR A 217 3.97 -7.42 -5.82
N VAL A 218 3.83 -7.26 -4.51
CA VAL A 218 2.82 -6.42 -3.85
C VAL A 218 3.44 -5.37 -2.93
N GLY A 219 4.75 -5.45 -2.69
CA GLY A 219 5.50 -4.55 -1.82
C GLY A 219 5.38 -4.87 -0.34
N LEU A 220 6.28 -4.29 0.46
CA LEU A 220 6.12 -4.20 1.90
C LEU A 220 5.27 -2.99 2.28
N PRO A 221 4.47 -3.08 3.34
CA PRO A 221 4.35 -4.20 4.28
C PRO A 221 3.25 -5.21 3.88
N HIS A 222 2.67 -5.04 2.68
CA HIS A 222 1.51 -5.81 2.21
C HIS A 222 1.77 -7.31 2.21
N SER A 223 2.86 -7.72 1.58
CA SER A 223 3.35 -9.11 1.52
C SER A 223 3.51 -9.74 2.91
N LYS A 224 4.03 -9.02 3.91
CA LYS A 224 4.10 -9.51 5.30
C LYS A 224 2.72 -9.84 5.86
N ILE A 225 1.76 -8.91 5.72
CA ILE A 225 0.40 -9.12 6.23
C ILE A 225 -0.25 -10.33 5.53
N MET A 226 -0.03 -10.44 4.22
CA MET A 226 -0.56 -11.56 3.43
C MET A 226 0.04 -12.90 3.88
N TYR A 227 1.34 -12.93 4.14
CA TYR A 227 2.03 -14.11 4.67
C TYR A 227 1.52 -14.48 6.07
N GLU A 228 1.52 -13.54 7.01
CA GLU A 228 1.10 -13.79 8.41
C GLU A 228 -0.35 -14.23 8.54
N LYS A 229 -1.22 -13.79 7.62
CA LYS A 229 -2.65 -14.12 7.62
C LYS A 229 -3.03 -15.22 6.64
N ASN A 230 -2.07 -15.78 5.89
CA ASN A 230 -2.31 -16.72 4.80
C ASN A 230 -3.39 -16.24 3.81
N PHE A 231 -3.26 -14.98 3.36
CA PHE A 231 -4.17 -14.35 2.42
C PHE A 231 -3.68 -14.44 0.98
N THR A 232 -4.61 -14.71 0.06
CA THR A 232 -4.44 -14.33 -1.35
C THR A 232 -4.59 -12.81 -1.53
N LEU A 233 -4.26 -12.30 -2.72
CA LEU A 233 -4.45 -10.88 -3.03
C LEU A 233 -5.92 -10.47 -2.93
N GLU A 234 -6.84 -11.34 -3.37
CA GLU A 234 -8.29 -11.16 -3.27
C GLU A 234 -8.72 -10.98 -1.80
N GLU A 235 -8.31 -11.90 -0.92
CA GLU A 235 -8.64 -11.86 0.50
C GLU A 235 -8.03 -10.63 1.18
N TYR A 236 -6.79 -10.28 0.83
CA TYR A 236 -6.10 -9.13 1.38
C TYR A 236 -6.80 -7.81 1.05
N LEU A 237 -7.20 -7.61 -0.21
CA LEU A 237 -7.89 -6.41 -0.64
C LEU A 237 -9.28 -6.30 -0.01
N ALA A 238 -10.00 -7.41 0.11
CA ALA A 238 -11.26 -7.47 0.85
C ALA A 238 -11.06 -7.11 2.33
N TYR A 239 -10.00 -7.62 2.96
CA TYR A 239 -9.64 -7.35 4.34
C TYR A 239 -9.36 -5.86 4.60
N ILE A 240 -8.50 -5.22 3.80
CA ILE A 240 -8.21 -3.77 3.96
C ILE A 240 -9.48 -2.96 3.73
N LYS A 241 -10.24 -3.26 2.66
CA LYS A 241 -11.47 -2.53 2.35
C LYS A 241 -12.49 -2.58 3.47
N LYS A 242 -12.57 -3.71 4.20
CA LYS A 242 -13.44 -3.90 5.37
C LYS A 242 -12.95 -3.09 6.58
N HIS A 243 -11.66 -3.13 6.89
CA HIS A 243 -11.11 -2.51 8.09
C HIS A 243 -10.82 -1.00 7.94
N LYS A 244 -10.74 -0.51 6.70
CA LYS A 244 -10.44 0.88 6.31
C LYS A 244 -9.04 1.37 6.65
N GLU A 245 -8.50 0.99 7.80
CA GLU A 245 -7.14 1.31 8.21
C GLU A 245 -6.58 0.18 9.07
N ILE A 246 -5.32 -0.17 8.82
CA ILE A 246 -4.56 -1.14 9.60
C ILE A 246 -3.13 -0.65 9.77
N SER A 247 -2.42 -1.16 10.78
CA SER A 247 -1.01 -0.89 10.99
C SER A 247 -0.22 -2.16 11.21
N THR A 248 1.06 -2.11 10.85
CA THR A 248 2.06 -3.16 11.08
C THR A 248 3.44 -2.53 11.08
N SER A 249 4.43 -3.26 11.59
CA SER A 249 5.84 -2.90 11.46
C SER A 249 6.63 -3.93 10.66
N VAL A 250 7.71 -3.47 10.03
CA VAL A 250 8.72 -4.29 9.33
C VAL A 250 10.08 -3.68 9.62
N ASP A 251 11.02 -4.46 10.13
CA ASP A 251 12.40 -4.03 10.41
C ASP A 251 12.50 -2.70 11.19
N GLY A 252 11.63 -2.53 12.19
CA GLY A 252 11.58 -1.33 13.05
C GLY A 252 10.92 -0.10 12.42
N LYS A 253 10.43 -0.19 11.18
CA LYS A 253 9.63 0.85 10.53
C LYS A 253 8.15 0.59 10.75
N GLU A 254 7.40 1.64 11.07
CA GLU A 254 5.97 1.56 11.31
C GLU A 254 5.20 1.95 10.05
N TYR A 255 4.15 1.18 9.74
CA TYR A 255 3.32 1.39 8.57
C TYR A 255 1.86 1.61 8.97
N THR A 256 1.22 2.58 8.34
CA THR A 256 -0.23 2.76 8.36
C THR A 256 -0.75 2.57 6.94
N ILE A 257 -1.75 1.70 6.78
CA ILE A 257 -2.30 1.31 5.48
C ILE A 257 -3.79 1.61 5.49
N SER A 258 -4.23 2.53 4.64
CA SER A 258 -5.61 3.02 4.63
C SER A 258 -6.24 2.86 3.25
N TYR A 259 -7.50 2.40 3.22
CA TYR A 259 -8.28 2.25 1.98
C TYR A 259 -9.21 3.45 1.78
N TYR A 260 -9.19 4.01 0.57
CA TYR A 260 -10.08 5.08 0.14
C TYR A 260 -10.89 4.64 -1.09
N PRO A 261 -12.23 4.69 -1.05
CA PRO A 261 -13.04 4.48 -2.26
C PRO A 261 -12.89 5.68 -3.20
N VAL A 262 -12.78 5.42 -4.50
CA VAL A 262 -12.53 6.46 -5.53
C VAL A 262 -13.51 6.30 -6.69
N SER A 263 -14.65 7.01 -6.61
CA SER A 263 -15.61 7.14 -7.73
C SER A 263 -15.40 8.41 -8.56
N LYS A 264 -14.73 9.40 -7.96
CA LYS A 264 -14.33 10.70 -8.53
C LYS A 264 -13.01 11.11 -7.91
N ASN A 265 -12.42 12.21 -8.38
CA ASN A 265 -11.22 12.75 -7.75
C ASN A 265 -11.51 13.08 -6.27
N ILE A 266 -10.61 12.66 -5.39
CA ILE A 266 -10.68 12.94 -3.95
C ILE A 266 -9.40 13.67 -3.52
N SER A 267 -9.48 14.37 -2.40
CA SER A 267 -8.30 14.95 -1.76
C SER A 267 -8.13 14.32 -0.38
N ILE A 268 -6.91 13.94 -0.05
CA ILE A 268 -6.57 13.36 1.25
C ILE A 268 -5.40 14.12 1.88
N GLN A 269 -5.30 14.06 3.21
CA GLN A 269 -4.20 14.65 3.96
C GLN A 269 -3.18 13.55 4.26
N ILE A 270 -1.91 13.80 3.94
CA ILE A 270 -0.79 12.91 4.25
C ILE A 270 0.23 13.64 5.11
N PRO A 271 0.90 12.95 6.06
CA PRO A 271 1.90 13.59 6.91
C PRO A 271 3.15 13.92 6.10
N LYS A 272 3.71 15.11 6.31
CA LYS A 272 4.98 15.53 5.69
C LYS A 272 6.14 14.72 6.24
N ASN A 273 7.20 14.57 5.46
CA ASN A 273 8.44 13.85 5.80
C ASN A 273 8.28 12.34 6.04
N HIS A 274 7.20 11.73 5.55
CA HIS A 274 6.95 10.30 5.63
C HIS A 274 6.99 9.68 4.23
N GLY A 275 7.38 8.41 4.12
CA GLY A 275 7.29 7.68 2.86
C GLY A 275 5.81 7.40 2.56
N VAL A 276 5.37 7.69 1.34
CA VAL A 276 3.98 7.43 0.90
C VAL A 276 3.98 6.63 -0.39
N ASP A 277 3.33 5.47 -0.37
CA ASP A 277 2.98 4.69 -1.56
C ASP A 277 1.46 4.70 -1.75
N ILE A 278 1.01 4.83 -3.00
CA ILE A 278 -0.41 4.85 -3.34
C ILE A 278 -0.63 3.84 -4.46
N SER A 279 -1.40 2.80 -4.16
CA SER A 279 -1.79 1.80 -5.13
C SER A 279 -3.30 1.74 -5.27
N GLY A 280 -3.78 1.80 -6.50
CA GLY A 280 -5.11 1.30 -6.83
C GLY A 280 -5.25 -0.19 -6.51
N ASN A 281 -6.49 -0.64 -6.37
CA ASN A 281 -6.84 -2.06 -6.26
C ASN A 281 -7.34 -2.67 -7.59
N ASN A 282 -7.36 -1.89 -8.68
CA ASN A 282 -7.93 -2.24 -9.99
C ASN A 282 -9.46 -2.39 -10.02
N VAL A 283 -10.16 -2.01 -8.95
CA VAL A 283 -11.62 -2.23 -8.82
C VAL A 283 -12.36 -0.93 -8.55
N ASP A 284 -12.10 -0.30 -7.40
CA ASP A 284 -12.98 0.77 -6.89
C ASP A 284 -12.31 1.78 -5.95
N GLY A 285 -11.01 1.62 -5.67
CA GLY A 285 -10.35 2.45 -4.68
C GLY A 285 -8.83 2.34 -4.73
N VAL A 286 -8.24 3.01 -3.75
CA VAL A 286 -6.79 3.06 -3.54
C VAL A 286 -6.45 2.67 -2.11
N ILE A 287 -5.28 2.10 -1.96
CA ILE A 287 -4.60 1.80 -0.72
C ILE A 287 -3.46 2.80 -0.61
N VAL A 288 -3.44 3.55 0.48
CA VAL A 288 -2.39 4.51 0.81
C VAL A 288 -1.58 3.93 1.95
N THR A 289 -0.28 3.79 1.72
CA THR A 289 0.67 3.21 2.68
C THR A 289 1.63 4.29 3.13
N ILE A 290 1.57 4.65 4.40
CA ILE A 290 2.45 5.64 5.03
C ILE A 290 3.48 4.88 5.85
N THR A 291 4.77 5.16 5.62
CA THR A 291 5.90 4.62 6.38
C THR A 291 6.51 5.71 7.25
N LYS A 292 6.70 5.40 8.54
CA LYS A 292 7.38 6.25 9.53
C LYS A 292 8.78 5.74 9.83
#